data_AF-A0A8T6VI80-F1
#
_entry.id   AF-A0A8T6VI80-F1
#
_cell.length_a   1.000
_cell.length_b   1.000
_cell.length_c   1.000
_cell.angle_alpha   90.00
_cell.angle_beta   90.00
_cell.angle_gamma   90.00
#
_symmetry.space_group_name_H-M   'P 1'
#
loop_
_entity.id
_entity.type
_entity.pdbx_description
1 polymer ?
#
loop_
_entity_poly.entity_id
_entity_poly.type
_entity_poly.pdbx_seq_one_letter_code
_entity_poly.pdbx_strand_id
1 'polypeptide(L)' 'MPISLYEFAVIFPLIMAALTCLAMYFWSKDTWGKAVGFFSALFLALNGSYLGRTSLGWFDDETIGILAIVLFA' A
#
# COMPACT_ATOMS: atom_id res chain seq x y z
N MET A 1 -8.37 -11.14 -22.70
CA MET A 1 -7.49 -10.18 -23.41
C MET A 1 -6.18 -10.16 -22.65
N PRO A 2 -5.03 -10.47 -23.27
CA PRO A 2 -3.75 -10.40 -22.57
C PRO A 2 -3.46 -8.94 -22.19
N ILE A 3 -3.04 -8.69 -20.96
CA ILE A 3 -2.58 -7.35 -20.54
C ILE A 3 -1.16 -7.14 -21.06
N SER A 4 -0.86 -5.93 -21.54
CA SER A 4 0.51 -5.54 -21.87
C SER A 4 1.33 -5.29 -20.60
N LEU A 5 2.66 -5.37 -20.74
CA LEU A 5 3.58 -5.01 -19.64
C LEU A 5 3.38 -3.56 -19.17
N TYR A 6 3.07 -2.67 -20.11
CA TYR A 6 2.78 -1.26 -19.80
C TYR A 6 1.51 -1.13 -18.93
N GLU A 7 0.42 -1.78 -19.31
CA GLU A 7 -0.83 -1.75 -18.52
C GLU A 7 -0.62 -2.35 -17.12
N PHE A 8 0.18 -3.42 -17.02
CA PHE A 8 0.58 -3.98 -15.73
C PHE A 8 1.34 -2.95 -14.88
N ALA A 9 2.37 -2.32 -15.44
CA ALA A 9 3.18 -1.32 -14.73
C ALA A 9 2.35 -0.10 -14.29
N VAL A 10 1.32 0.29 -15.06
CA VAL A 10 0.42 1.38 -14.69
C VAL A 10 -0.46 1.04 -13.48
N ILE A 11 -0.94 -0.20 -13.39
CA ILE A 11 -1.86 -0.66 -12.33
C ILE A 11 -1.10 -1.16 -11.09
N PHE A 12 0.13 -1.63 -11.25
CA PHE A 12 0.96 -2.19 -10.19
C PHE A 12 1.03 -1.35 -8.90
N PRO A 13 1.23 -0.01 -8.96
CA PRO A 13 1.29 0.83 -7.75
C PRO A 13 0.00 0.76 -6.92
N LEU A 14 -1.15 0.65 -7.58
CA LEU A 14 -2.46 0.57 -6.94
C LEU A 14 -2.64 -0.76 -6.19
N ILE A 15 -2.12 -1.85 -6.75
CA ILE A 15 -2.11 -3.18 -6.11
C ILE A 15 -1.22 -3.12 -4.86
N MET A 16 -0.02 -2.55 -4.99
CA MET A 16 0.90 -2.39 -3.86
C MET A 16 0.34 -1.46 -2.78
N ALA A 17 -0.41 -0.42 -3.17
CA ALA A 17 -1.10 0.48 -2.26
C ALA A 17 -2.08 -0.27 -1.34
N ALA A 18 -2.92 -1.09 -1.96
CA ALA A 18 -3.92 -1.89 -1.26
C ALA A 18 -3.26 -2.94 -0.34
N LEU A 19 -2.21 -3.62 -0.82
CA LEU A 19 -1.46 -4.59 -0.03
C LEU A 19 -0.81 -3.96 1.20
N THR A 20 -0.28 -2.74 1.09
CA THR A 20 0.32 -2.04 2.22
C THR A 20 -0.74 -1.64 3.25
N CYS A 21 -1.93 -1.20 2.82
CA CYS A 21 -3.03 -0.92 3.75
C CYS A 21 -3.48 -2.18 4.51
N LEU A 22 -3.50 -3.34 3.84
CA LEU A 22 -3.77 -4.63 4.48
C LEU A 22 -2.66 -5.02 5.46
N ALA A 23 -1.39 -4.89 5.06
CA ALA A 23 -0.25 -5.16 5.94
C ALA A 23 -0.30 -4.28 7.19
N MET A 24 -0.61 -2.99 7.03
CA MET A 24 -0.76 -2.04 8.13
C MET A 24 -1.88 -2.45 9.09
N TYR A 25 -3.02 -2.91 8.57
CA TYR A 25 -4.12 -3.40 9.38
C TYR A 25 -3.69 -4.59 10.26
N PHE A 26 -3.06 -5.61 9.67
CA PHE A 26 -2.67 -6.80 10.42
C PHE A 26 -1.59 -6.48 11.45
N TRP A 27 -0.58 -5.70 11.06
CA TRP A 27 0.50 -5.30 11.95
C TRP A 27 0.00 -4.55 13.18
N SER A 28 -0.84 -3.53 13.00
CA SER A 28 -1.35 -2.76 14.15
C SER A 28 -2.48 -3.47 14.90
N LYS A 29 -3.28 -4.31 14.22
CA LYS A 29 -4.26 -5.19 14.88
C LYS A 29 -3.59 -6.13 15.87
N ASP A 30 -2.51 -6.78 15.47
CA ASP A 30 -1.86 -7.82 16.27
C ASP A 30 -1.11 -7.23 17.46
N THR A 31 -0.72 -5.96 17.37
CA THR A 31 0.05 -5.31 18.43
C THR A 31 -0.81 -4.45 19.39
N TRP A 32 -1.88 -3.79 18.91
CA TRP A 32 -2.72 -2.90 19.74
C TRP A 32 -4.25 -3.17 19.63
N GLY A 33 -4.65 -4.19 18.87
CA GLY A 33 -6.04 -4.61 18.75
C GLY A 33 -6.77 -4.05 17.52
N LYS A 34 -7.98 -4.59 17.27
CA LYS A 34 -8.73 -4.43 16.02
C LYS A 34 -9.05 -2.97 15.66
N ALA A 35 -9.40 -2.14 16.62
CA ALA A 35 -9.76 -0.74 16.36
C ALA A 35 -8.55 0.05 15.82
N VAL A 36 -7.38 -0.13 16.43
CA VAL A 36 -6.13 0.48 15.97
C VAL A 36 -5.77 -0.02 14.57
N GLY A 37 -5.96 -1.33 14.32
CA GLY A 37 -5.92 -1.95 12.98
C GLY A 37 -6.62 -1.10 11.91
N PHE A 38 -7.92 -0.87 12.11
CA PHE A 38 -8.73 -0.14 11.13
C PHE A 38 -8.33 1.33 10.99
N PHE A 39 -8.09 2.03 12.11
CA PHE A 39 -7.71 3.45 12.05
C PHE A 39 -6.34 3.65 11.39
N SER A 40 -5.35 2.81 11.68
CA SER A 40 -4.03 2.86 11.05
C SER A 40 -4.11 2.66 9.53
N ALA A 41 -4.83 1.63 9.08
CA ALA A 41 -5.00 1.36 7.66
C ALA A 41 -5.77 2.48 6.94
N LEU A 42 -6.82 3.02 7.57
CA LEU A 42 -7.59 4.14 7.03
C LEU A 42 -6.75 5.41 6.87
N PHE A 43 -5.97 5.76 7.90
CA PHE A 43 -5.11 6.94 7.84
C PHE A 43 -3.99 6.80 6.81
N LEU A 44 -3.44 5.59 6.64
CA LEU A 44 -2.47 5.33 5.59
C LEU A 44 -3.11 5.47 4.20
N ALA A 45 -4.29 4.88 3.98
CA ALA A 45 -5.02 4.94 2.71
C ALA A 45 -5.38 6.37 2.27
N LEU A 46 -5.62 7.27 3.22
CA LEU A 46 -5.97 8.67 2.95
C LEU A 46 -4.78 9.64 3.06
N ASN A 47 -3.57 9.13 3.31
CA ASN A 47 -2.39 9.96 3.44
C ASN A 47 -1.95 10.51 2.07
N GLY A 48 -1.94 11.84 1.92
CA GLY A 48 -1.59 12.48 0.65
C GLY A 48 -0.18 12.17 0.14
N SER A 49 0.80 12.03 1.05
CA SER A 49 2.16 11.64 0.68
C SER A 49 2.22 10.20 0.18
N TYR A 50 1.46 9.30 0.81
CA TYR A 50 1.38 7.90 0.39
C TYR A 50 0.67 7.74 -0.96
N LEU A 51 -0.45 8.43 -1.15
CA LEU A 51 -1.19 8.45 -2.41
C LEU A 51 -0.34 8.99 -3.57
N GLY A 52 0.48 10.02 -3.34
CA GLY A 52 1.40 10.53 -4.36
C GLY A 52 2.38 9.48 -4.87
N ARG A 53 2.90 8.63 -3.97
CA ARG A 53 3.87 7.56 -4.26
C ARG A 53 3.27 6.22 -4.66
N THR A 54 1.94 6.15 -4.75
CA THR A 54 1.23 4.91 -5.15
C THR A 54 0.07 5.20 -6.10
N SER A 55 0.08 6.38 -6.71
CA SER A 55 -0.91 6.80 -7.69
C SER A 55 -0.80 5.97 -8.98
N LEU A 56 -1.88 5.94 -9.76
CA LEU A 56 -1.93 5.22 -11.02
C LEU A 56 -0.79 5.69 -11.95
N GLY A 57 0.04 4.76 -12.41
CA GLY A 57 1.21 5.07 -13.24
C GLY A 57 2.48 5.47 -12.47
N TRP A 58 2.45 5.60 -11.14
CA TRP A 58 3.63 5.83 -10.31
C TRP A 58 4.45 4.54 -10.14
N PHE A 59 5.11 4.07 -11.20
CA PHE A 59 5.89 2.83 -11.17
C PHE A 59 7.34 3.07 -10.75
N ASP A 60 7.54 3.38 -9.47
CA ASP A 60 8.86 3.63 -8.87
C ASP A 60 9.07 2.82 -7.57
N ASP A 61 10.27 2.90 -6.99
CA ASP A 61 10.73 2.08 -5.88
C ASP A 61 9.89 2.21 -4.59
N GLU A 62 9.30 3.37 -4.34
CA GLU A 62 8.52 3.60 -3.12
C GLU A 62 7.26 2.74 -3.06
N THR A 63 6.73 2.33 -4.20
CA THR A 63 5.54 1.46 -4.27
C THR A 63 5.75 0.14 -3.54
N ILE A 64 6.94 -0.43 -3.63
CA ILE A 64 7.33 -1.67 -2.97
C ILE A 64 8.05 -1.37 -1.65
N GLY A 65 8.84 -0.30 -1.61
CA GLY A 65 9.63 0.10 -0.44
C GLY A 65 8.77 0.36 0.78
N ILE A 66 7.64 1.05 0.62
CA ILE A 66 6.75 1.35 1.75
C ILE A 66 6.08 0.08 2.29
N LEU A 67 5.69 -0.85 1.41
CA LEU A 67 5.20 -2.17 1.84
C LEU A 67 6.27 -2.93 2.64
N ALA A 68 7.50 -2.94 2.14
CA ALA A 68 8.61 -3.63 2.80
C ALA A 68 8.90 -3.05 4.19
N ILE A 69 8.83 -1.73 4.36
CA ILE A 69 8.96 -1.08 5.67
C ILE A 69 7.88 -1.58 6.63
N VAL A 70 6.61 -1.62 6.23
CA VAL A 70 5.51 -2.08 7.10
C VAL A 70 5.65 -3.55 7.50
N LEU A 71 6.22 -4.39 6.64
CA LEU A 71 6.37 -5.82 6.90
C LEU A 71 7.60 -6.19 7.73
N PHE A 72 8.69 -5.42 7.62
CA PHE A 72 10.01 -5.86 8.11
C PHE A 72 10.74 -4.86 9.03
N ALA A 73 10.21 -3.66 9.24
CA ALA A 73 10.74 -2.70 10.22
C ALA A 73 10.03 -2.84 11.57
#